data_AF-A0A6N3V8C0-F1
#
_entry.id   AF-A0A6N3V8C0-F1
#
_cell.length_a   1.000
_cell.length_b   1.000
_cell.length_c   1.000
_cell.angle_alpha   90.00
_cell.angle_beta   90.00
_cell.angle_gamma   90.00
#
_symmetry.space_group_name_H-M   'P 1'
#
loop_
_entity.id
_entity.type
_entity.pdbx_description
1 polymer ?
#
loop_
_entity_poly.entity_id
_entity_poly.type
_entity_poly.pdbx_seq_one_letter_code
_entity_poly.pdbx_strand_id
1 'polypeptide(L)' 'MKILETRLYQYIDLLILRYPQLIVAKDCIVEAYQILEESYTNDGKLLVAGNGGSAADAEHIVGELMKGFVNP' A
#
# COMPACT_ATOMS: atom_id res chain seq x y z
N MET A 1 11.62 13.72 -6.04
CA MET A 1 10.37 13.17 -6.61
C MET A 1 10.58 12.18 -7.77
N LYS A 2 11.29 12.50 -8.88
CA LYS A 2 11.41 11.58 -10.05
C LYS A 2 11.87 10.13 -9.75
N ILE A 3 12.75 9.92 -8.77
CA ILE A 3 13.25 8.59 -8.40
C ILE A 3 12.17 7.72 -7.74
N LEU A 4 11.28 8.33 -6.95
CA LEU A 4 10.25 7.61 -6.20
C LEU A 4 9.08 7.19 -7.10
N GLU A 5 8.65 8.07 -8.00
CA GLU A 5 7.66 7.74 -9.04
C GLU A 5 8.13 6.52 -9.86
N THR A 6 9.42 6.48 -10.20
CA THR A 6 9.99 5.36 -10.95
C THR A 6 9.91 4.05 -10.16
N ARG A 7 10.14 4.06 -8.85
CA ARG A 7 10.04 2.85 -8.00
C ARG A 7 8.59 2.41 -7.77
N LEU A 8 7.67 3.35 -7.56
CA LEU A 8 6.24 3.03 -7.40
C LEU A 8 5.73 2.29 -8.64
N TYR A 9 5.95 2.86 -9.83
CA TYR A 9 5.47 2.24 -11.07
C TYR A 9 6.14 0.88 -11.35
N GLN A 10 7.39 0.66 -10.93
CA GLN A 10 8.01 -0.67 -11.00
C GLN A 10 7.25 -1.72 -10.17
N TYR A 11 6.82 -1.39 -8.94
CA TYR A 11 6.03 -2.31 -8.12
C TYR A 11 4.63 -2.54 -8.70
N ILE A 12 4.01 -1.50 -9.22
CA ILE A 12 2.68 -1.59 -9.84
C ILE A 12 2.74 -2.44 -11.11
N ASP A 13 3.72 -2.22 -11.98
CA ASP A 13 3.86 -3.01 -13.20
C ASP A 13 4.16 -4.48 -12.88
N LEU A 14 4.95 -4.76 -11.83
CA LEU A 14 5.15 -6.12 -11.34
C LEU A 14 3.86 -6.74 -10.78
N LEU A 15 3.05 -5.96 -10.05
CA LEU A 15 1.75 -6.40 -9.53
C LEU A 15 0.80 -6.79 -10.68
N ILE A 16 0.69 -5.93 -11.70
CA ILE A 16 -0.14 -6.19 -12.88
C ILE A 16 0.38 -7.38 -13.68
N LEU A 17 1.71 -7.53 -13.82
CA LEU A 17 2.29 -8.69 -14.48
C LEU A 17 1.91 -10.01 -13.79
N ARG A 18 1.88 -10.03 -12.44
CA ARG A 18 1.51 -11.21 -11.65
C ARG A 18 0.00 -11.44 -11.62
N TYR A 19 -0.79 -10.37 -11.65
CA TYR A 19 -2.25 -10.40 -11.57
C TYR A 19 -2.87 -9.47 -12.63
N PRO A 20 -2.89 -9.88 -13.92
CA PRO A 20 -3.35 -9.02 -15.02
C PRO A 20 -4.77 -8.49 -14.84
N GLN A 21 -5.64 -9.22 -14.14
CA GLN A 21 -7.01 -8.80 -13.82
C GLN A 21 -7.08 -7.53 -12.97
N LEU A 22 -6.01 -7.15 -12.26
CA LEU A 22 -5.96 -5.93 -11.44
C LEU A 22 -5.70 -4.67 -12.26
N ILE A 23 -5.49 -4.76 -13.59
CA ILE A 23 -5.21 -3.58 -14.43
C ILE A 23 -6.29 -2.51 -14.30
N VAL A 24 -7.56 -2.91 -14.12
CA VAL A 24 -8.70 -2.01 -13.95
C VAL A 24 -8.63 -1.18 -12.68
N ALA A 25 -7.85 -1.62 -11.69
CA ALA A 25 -7.65 -0.94 -10.41
C ALA A 25 -6.27 -0.26 -10.32
N LYS A 26 -5.46 -0.27 -11.39
CA LYS A 26 -4.09 0.26 -11.39
C LYS A 26 -4.04 1.70 -10.85
N ASP A 27 -4.90 2.57 -11.38
CA ASP A 27 -4.91 3.98 -11.01
C ASP A 27 -5.41 4.19 -9.58
N CYS A 28 -6.44 3.45 -9.16
CA CYS A 28 -6.92 3.46 -7.77
C CYS A 28 -5.86 3.03 -6.76
N ILE A 29 -5.03 2.02 -7.10
CA ILE A 29 -3.94 1.56 -6.24
C ILE A 29 -2.85 2.64 -6.11
N VAL A 30 -2.49 3.29 -7.23
CA VAL A 30 -1.52 4.40 -7.24
C VAL A 30 -2.01 5.56 -6.39
N GLU A 31 -3.27 5.97 -6.57
CA GLU A 31 -3.88 7.08 -5.82
C GLU A 31 -3.96 6.75 -4.32
N ALA A 32 -4.38 5.54 -3.95
CA ALA A 32 -4.40 5.10 -2.56
C ALA A 32 -3.00 5.14 -1.93
N TYR A 33 -1.97 4.71 -2.65
CA TYR A 33 -0.58 4.81 -2.17
C TYR A 33 -0.16 6.27 -1.94
N GLN A 34 -0.46 7.17 -2.88
CA GLN A 34 -0.10 8.59 -2.77
C GLN A 34 -0.75 9.25 -1.54
N ILE A 35 -2.02 8.94 -1.27
CA ILE A 35 -2.73 9.43 -0.06
C ILE A 35 -2.05 8.92 1.21
N LEU A 36 -1.65 7.64 1.25
CA LEU A 36 -0.95 7.07 2.39
C LEU A 36 0.43 7.70 2.59
N GLU A 37 1.22 7.85 1.52
CA GLU A 37 2.53 8.49 1.54
C GLU A 37 2.43 9.92 2.07
N GLU A 38 1.48 10.70 1.54
CA GLU A 38 1.23 12.08 1.98
C GLU A 38 0.84 12.13 3.46
N SER A 39 -0.07 11.26 3.90
CA SER A 39 -0.48 11.18 5.30
C SER A 39 0.73 10.90 6.20
N TYR A 40 1.53 9.87 5.93
CA TYR A 40 2.68 9.52 6.76
C TYR A 40 3.79 10.58 6.73
N THR A 41 4.00 11.22 5.58
CA THR A 41 5.00 12.30 5.44
C THR A 41 4.62 13.54 6.24
N ASN A 42 3.33 13.74 6.51
CA ASN A 42 2.79 14.85 7.32
C ASN A 42 2.47 14.44 8.77
N ASP A 43 3.20 13.48 9.33
CA ASP A 43 3.02 12.96 10.71
C ASP A 43 1.60 12.42 10.99
N GLY A 44 0.86 12.09 9.93
CA GLY A 44 -0.44 11.44 9.99
C GLY A 44 -0.33 9.93 10.28
N LYS A 45 -1.49 9.27 10.30
CA LYS A 45 -1.57 7.82 10.55
C LYS A 45 -2.73 7.21 9.78
N LEU A 46 -2.57 5.96 9.39
CA LEU A 46 -3.64 5.15 8.82
C LEU A 46 -4.50 4.55 9.94
N LEU A 47 -5.81 4.72 9.85
CA LEU A 47 -6.80 4.01 10.66
C LEU A 47 -7.50 3.00 9.76
N VAL A 48 -7.50 1.72 10.16
CA VAL A 48 -8.18 0.64 9.43
C VAL A 48 -9.28 0.03 10.27
N ALA A 49 -10.36 -0.41 9.62
CA ALA A 49 -11.48 -1.08 10.26
C ALA A 49 -12.12 -2.08 9.29
N GLY A 50 -12.72 -3.13 9.82
CA GLY A 50 -13.43 -4.15 9.06
C GLY A 50 -14.23 -5.06 10.00
N ASN A 51 -15.14 -5.86 9.43
CA ASN A 51 -15.94 -6.83 10.18
C ASN A 51 -15.69 -8.24 9.63
N GLY A 52 -15.71 -9.26 10.50
CA GLY A 52 -15.51 -10.66 10.09
C GLY A 52 -14.17 -10.84 9.37
N GLY A 53 -14.20 -11.39 8.15
CA GLY A 53 -12.98 -11.59 7.35
C GLY A 53 -12.20 -10.28 7.09
N SER A 54 -12.89 -9.18 6.84
CA SER A 54 -12.24 -7.88 6.63
C SER A 54 -11.62 -7.30 7.90
N ALA A 55 -12.02 -7.76 9.09
CA ALA A 55 -11.32 -7.42 10.32
C ALA A 55 -9.93 -8.07 10.35
N ALA A 56 -9.83 -9.33 9.92
CA ALA A 56 -8.55 -10.02 9.79
C ALA A 56 -7.63 -9.36 8.74
N ASP A 57 -8.19 -8.89 7.63
CA ASP A 57 -7.43 -8.13 6.63
C ASP A 57 -6.92 -6.79 7.20
N ALA A 58 -7.75 -6.07 7.98
CA ALA A 58 -7.35 -4.84 8.65
C ALA A 58 -6.21 -5.08 9.66
N GLU A 59 -6.32 -6.14 10.47
CA GLU A 59 -5.24 -6.57 11.38
C GLU A 59 -3.97 -6.94 10.61
N HIS A 60 -4.11 -7.59 9.45
CA HIS A 60 -2.98 -7.96 8.61
C HIS A 60 -2.25 -6.72 8.07
N ILE A 61 -2.97 -5.71 7.57
CA ILE A 61 -2.40 -4.44 7.11
C ILE A 61 -1.59 -3.77 8.24
N VAL A 62 -2.17 -3.69 9.45
CA VAL A 62 -1.45 -3.14 10.62
C VAL A 62 -0.22 -3.97 10.92
N GLY A 63 -0.34 -5.30 10.88
CA GLY A 63 0.76 -6.23 11.09
C GLY A 63 1.91 -6.04 10.11
N GLU A 64 1.63 -5.85 8.82
CA GLU A 64 2.67 -5.59 7.81
C GLU A 64 3.34 -4.22 8.00
N LEU A 65 2.57 -3.17 8.26
CA LEU A 65 3.10 -1.80 8.40
C LEU A 65 3.85 -1.57 9.71
N MET A 66 3.42 -2.20 10.81
CA MET A 66 4.03 -2.03 12.13
C MET A 66 5.15 -3.03 12.42
N LYS A 67 5.28 -4.10 11.62
CA LYS A 67 6.48 -4.94 11.63
C LYS A 67 7.61 -4.15 10.99
N GLY A 68 8.28 -3.33 11.80
CA GLY A 68 9.61 -2.86 11.46
C GLY A 68 10.51 -4.08 11.34
N PHE A 69 11.01 -4.37 10.14
CA PHE A 69 12.22 -5.17 10.02
C PHE A 69 13.35 -4.35 10.64
N VAL A 70 13.47 -4.41 11.97
CA VAL A 70 14.72 -4.10 12.63
C VAL A 70 15.62 -5.24 12.19
N ASN A 71 16.54 -4.98 11.25
CA ASN A 71 17.61 -5.93 10.98
C ASN A 71 18.20 -6.36 12.33
N PRO A 72 18.37 -7.66 12.62
CA PRO A 72 19.27 -8.07 13.69
C PRO A 72 20.70 -7.61 13.41
#